data_AF-A0A9D6Y5I4-F1
#
_entry.id   AF-A0A9D6Y5I4-F1
#
_cell.length_a   1.000
_cell.length_b   1.000
_cell.length_c   1.000
_cell.angle_alpha   90.00
_cell.angle_beta   90.00
_cell.angle_gamma   90.00
#
_symmetry.space_group_name_H-M   'P 1'
#
loop_
_entity.id
_entity.type
_entity.pdbx_description
1 polymer ?
#
loop_
_entity_poly.entity_id
_entity_poly.type
_entity_poly.pdbx_seq_one_letter_code
_entity_poly.pdbx_strand_id
1 'polypeptide(L)'
;MPTDQPRPATAIFDFDDAIAGSPMLPDLLAALQACDVRTAAVSSARPLVDITRPFGSALNVVFERERVGDDRNLFLAAAEWFGVPPDTCCGIGNSPEAIQAIVAAGMCPIAIGKPVSAEELGKAGAFRVFQGFRFLTAFRIEQTFQDWHVERERAAARAAAATGPKKNGAPA
;
A
#
# COMPACT_ATOMS: atom_id res chain seq x y z
N MET A 1 -12.00 -11.84 -21.49
CA MET A 1 -12.82 -12.00 -20.26
C MET A 1 -12.83 -10.66 -19.58
N PRO A 2 -14.00 -10.10 -19.19
CA PRO A 2 -14.04 -8.83 -18.50
C PRO A 2 -13.41 -9.01 -17.12
N THR A 3 -12.31 -8.31 -16.88
CA THR A 3 -11.58 -8.27 -15.61
C THR A 3 -12.27 -7.31 -14.65
N ASP A 4 -13.49 -7.65 -14.25
CA ASP A 4 -14.31 -6.79 -13.36
C ASP A 4 -13.85 -6.86 -11.89
N GLN A 5 -12.73 -7.53 -11.62
CA GLN A 5 -12.14 -7.58 -10.30
C GLN A 5 -11.29 -6.33 -10.06
N PRO A 6 -11.41 -5.71 -8.86
CA PRO A 6 -10.61 -4.55 -8.52
C PRO A 6 -9.12 -4.90 -8.57
N ARG A 7 -8.34 -4.06 -9.23
CA ARG A 7 -6.88 -4.15 -9.30
C ARG A 7 -6.27 -2.88 -8.71
N PRO A 8 -5.10 -2.97 -8.04
CA PRO A 8 -4.44 -1.78 -7.57
C PRO A 8 -3.99 -0.94 -8.78
N ALA A 9 -4.34 0.33 -8.79
CA ALA A 9 -3.86 1.28 -9.79
C ALA A 9 -2.36 1.59 -9.59
N THR A 10 -1.89 1.50 -8.33
CA THR A 10 -0.53 1.82 -7.94
C THR A 10 -0.06 0.93 -6.79
N ALA A 11 1.21 0.53 -6.82
CA ALA A 11 1.96 -0.07 -5.72
C ALA A 11 3.05 0.90 -5.23
N ILE A 12 2.96 1.32 -3.97
CA ILE A 12 3.84 2.31 -3.37
C ILE A 12 4.68 1.63 -2.29
N PHE A 13 5.99 1.66 -2.43
CA PHE A 13 6.92 0.95 -1.57
C PHE A 13 7.67 1.91 -0.64
N ASP A 14 7.68 1.63 0.66
CA ASP A 14 8.61 2.25 1.61
C ASP A 14 10.02 1.71 1.34
N PHE A 15 10.86 2.49 0.70
CA PHE A 15 12.21 2.08 0.35
C PHE A 15 13.16 2.32 1.52
N ASP A 16 13.56 1.23 2.16
CA ASP A 16 14.71 1.12 3.04
C ASP A 16 15.77 0.15 2.46
N ASP A 17 16.84 -0.13 3.21
CA ASP A 17 17.87 -1.07 2.77
C ASP A 17 17.35 -2.50 2.55
N ALA A 18 16.36 -2.94 3.34
CA ALA A 18 15.85 -4.30 3.24
C ALA A 18 14.99 -4.48 1.98
N ILE A 19 14.19 -3.46 1.64
CA ILE A 19 13.33 -3.45 0.46
C ILE A 19 14.17 -3.25 -0.79
N ALA A 20 15.02 -2.22 -0.82
CA ALA A 20 15.84 -1.94 -2.00
C ALA A 20 16.96 -2.97 -2.23
N GLY A 21 17.47 -3.59 -1.17
CA GLY A 21 18.48 -4.66 -1.27
C GLY A 21 17.92 -6.01 -1.69
N SER A 22 16.61 -6.15 -1.87
CA SER A 22 16.00 -7.42 -2.28
C SER A 22 16.38 -7.78 -3.72
N PRO A 23 16.98 -8.95 -3.98
CA PRO A 23 17.32 -9.38 -5.33
C PRO A 23 16.09 -9.68 -6.20
N MET A 24 14.91 -9.81 -5.59
CA MET A 24 13.65 -10.12 -6.29
C MET A 24 12.85 -8.86 -6.66
N LEU A 25 13.24 -7.68 -6.15
CA LEU A 25 12.51 -6.45 -6.39
C LEU A 25 12.49 -6.04 -7.88
N PRO A 26 13.58 -6.16 -8.67
CA PRO A 26 13.54 -5.83 -10.10
C PRO A 26 12.48 -6.63 -10.86
N ASP A 27 12.42 -7.95 -10.65
CA ASP A 27 11.45 -8.83 -11.30
C ASP A 27 10.02 -8.52 -10.87
N LEU A 28 9.82 -8.17 -9.58
CA LEU A 28 8.52 -7.74 -9.07
C LEU A 28 8.06 -6.43 -9.73
N LEU A 29 8.94 -5.42 -9.83
CA LEU A 29 8.60 -4.15 -10.47
C LEU A 29 8.26 -4.36 -11.96
N ALA A 30 9.04 -5.16 -12.68
CA ALA A 30 8.75 -5.50 -14.07
C ALA A 30 7.41 -6.24 -14.22
N ALA A 31 7.10 -7.18 -13.32
CA ALA A 31 5.82 -7.88 -13.33
C ALA A 31 4.63 -6.96 -13.04
N LEU A 32 4.78 -6.01 -12.11
CA LEU A 32 3.75 -5.01 -11.82
C LEU A 32 3.49 -4.10 -13.03
N GLN A 33 4.54 -3.66 -13.71
CA GLN A 33 4.43 -2.86 -14.94
C GLN A 33 3.74 -3.64 -16.07
N ALA A 34 4.05 -4.92 -16.24
CA ALA A 34 3.37 -5.78 -17.21
C ALA A 34 1.87 -5.99 -16.90
N CYS A 35 1.44 -5.67 -15.68
CA CYS A 35 0.04 -5.68 -15.25
C CYS A 35 -0.59 -4.28 -15.21
N ASP A 36 0.05 -3.28 -15.84
CA ASP A 36 -0.37 -1.86 -15.83
C ASP A 36 -0.48 -1.24 -14.42
N VAL A 37 0.27 -1.78 -13.44
CA VAL A 37 0.36 -1.23 -12.09
C VAL A 37 1.52 -0.25 -12.03
N ARG A 38 1.21 1.01 -11.72
CA ARG A 38 2.24 2.05 -11.52
C ARG A 38 2.98 1.83 -10.21
N THR A 39 4.26 2.17 -10.18
CA THR A 39 5.13 1.93 -9.04
C THR A 39 5.74 3.23 -8.53
N ALA A 40 5.75 3.40 -7.22
CA ALA A 40 6.46 4.49 -6.55
C ALA A 40 7.37 3.97 -5.46
N ALA A 41 8.50 4.63 -5.28
CA ALA A 41 9.32 4.52 -4.08
C ALA A 41 9.11 5.75 -3.20
N VAL A 42 8.90 5.53 -1.91
CA VAL A 42 8.85 6.59 -0.91
C VAL A 42 9.88 6.31 0.17
N SER A 43 10.51 7.33 0.74
CA SER A 43 11.33 7.14 1.93
C SER A 43 11.26 8.35 2.84
N SER A 44 11.08 8.06 4.12
CA SER A 44 11.08 9.06 5.18
C SER A 44 12.42 9.15 5.92
N ALA A 45 13.29 8.16 5.73
CA ALA A 45 14.51 8.00 6.51
C ALA A 45 15.76 8.54 5.81
N ARG A 46 15.78 8.58 4.47
CA ARG A 46 16.97 8.98 3.72
C ARG A 46 16.66 9.36 2.26
N PRO A 47 17.60 10.07 1.60
CA PRO A 47 17.55 10.26 0.15
C PRO A 47 17.56 8.93 -0.59
N LEU A 48 16.72 8.83 -1.63
CA LEU A 48 16.51 7.66 -2.45
C LEU A 48 17.32 7.65 -3.75
N VAL A 49 17.84 8.81 -4.18
CA VAL A 49 18.49 8.98 -5.50
C VAL A 49 19.47 7.85 -5.89
N ASP A 50 20.35 7.44 -4.99
CA ASP A 50 21.37 6.42 -5.29
C ASP A 50 20.82 4.99 -5.22
N ILE A 51 19.82 4.77 -4.36
CA ILE A 51 19.24 3.45 -4.08
C ILE A 51 18.20 3.10 -5.14
N THR A 52 17.51 4.10 -5.68
CA THR A 52 16.54 3.89 -6.74
C THR A 52 17.17 3.84 -8.13
N ARG A 53 18.41 4.32 -8.29
CA ARG A 53 19.14 4.36 -9.57
C ARG A 53 19.15 3.00 -10.30
N PRO A 54 19.40 1.85 -9.65
CA PRO A 54 19.41 0.56 -10.33
C PRO A 54 18.06 0.16 -10.93
N PHE A 55 16.94 0.71 -10.43
CA PHE A 55 15.60 0.36 -10.91
C PHE A 55 15.15 1.22 -12.10
N GLY A 56 15.81 2.36 -12.37
CA GLY A 56 15.56 3.19 -13.55
C GLY A 56 14.07 3.48 -13.77
N SER A 57 13.58 3.18 -14.98
CA SER A 57 12.17 3.35 -15.36
C SER A 57 11.21 2.32 -14.77
N ALA A 58 11.69 1.34 -13.99
CA ALA A 58 10.85 0.38 -13.28
C ALA A 58 10.09 1.04 -12.10
N LEU A 59 10.55 2.21 -11.65
CA LEU A 59 9.85 3.11 -10.74
C LEU A 59 9.34 4.31 -11.53
N ASN A 60 8.03 4.58 -11.48
CA ASN A 60 7.46 5.73 -12.18
C ASN A 60 7.76 7.05 -11.45
N VAL A 61 7.88 7.01 -10.12
CA VAL A 61 8.14 8.20 -9.30
C VAL A 61 8.85 7.84 -8.00
N VAL A 62 9.62 8.79 -7.48
CA VAL A 62 10.36 8.68 -6.22
C VAL A 62 10.04 9.90 -5.35
N PHE A 63 9.60 9.66 -4.12
CA PHE A 63 9.32 10.69 -3.12
C PHE A 63 10.22 10.55 -1.90
N GLU A 64 10.72 11.70 -1.46
CA GLU A 64 11.57 11.84 -0.28
C GLU A 64 10.91 12.86 0.64
N ARG A 65 11.11 12.72 1.95
CA ARG A 65 10.53 13.62 2.96
C ARG A 65 10.80 15.09 2.65
N GLU A 66 12.01 15.45 2.22
CA GLU A 66 12.39 16.83 1.92
C GLU A 66 11.53 17.45 0.80
N ARG A 67 10.92 16.64 -0.08
CA ARG A 67 10.11 17.11 -1.20
C ARG A 67 8.63 17.33 -0.84
N VAL A 68 8.15 16.68 0.22
CA VAL A 68 6.72 16.64 0.55
C VAL A 68 6.41 17.46 1.81
N GLY A 69 7.41 17.70 2.66
CA GLY A 69 7.29 18.40 3.93
C GLY A 69 7.00 17.44 5.10
N ASP A 70 7.43 17.82 6.30
CA ASP A 70 7.55 16.92 7.46
C ASP A 70 6.21 16.33 7.95
N ASP A 71 5.11 17.05 7.75
CA ASP A 71 3.78 16.65 8.24
C ASP A 71 2.97 15.81 7.24
N ARG A 72 3.48 15.61 6.01
CA ARG A 72 2.72 14.92 4.96
C ARG A 72 3.04 13.45 4.89
N ASN A 73 1.98 12.65 4.76
CA ASN A 73 2.08 11.22 4.49
C ASN A 73 2.60 10.99 3.06
N LEU A 74 3.79 10.40 2.92
CA LEU A 74 4.44 10.18 1.63
C LEU A 74 3.66 9.26 0.70
N PHE A 75 2.93 8.28 1.25
CA PHE A 75 2.08 7.40 0.44
C PHE A 75 0.95 8.19 -0.21
N LEU A 76 0.29 9.05 0.56
CA LEU A 76 -0.78 9.92 0.05
C LEU A 76 -0.24 10.87 -1.04
N ALA A 77 0.92 11.47 -0.82
CA ALA A 77 1.55 12.34 -1.82
C ALA A 77 1.87 11.60 -3.13
N ALA A 78 2.29 10.33 -3.06
CA ALA A 78 2.51 9.51 -4.24
C ALA A 78 1.20 9.21 -4.99
N ALA A 79 0.12 8.88 -4.29
CA ALA A 79 -1.19 8.67 -4.91
C ALA A 79 -1.73 9.95 -5.57
N GLU A 80 -1.60 11.11 -4.90
CA GLU A 80 -1.97 12.42 -5.43
C GLU A 80 -1.22 12.74 -6.72
N TRP A 81 0.09 12.46 -6.78
CA TRP A 81 0.90 12.70 -7.97
C TRP A 81 0.43 11.87 -9.18
N PHE A 82 0.02 10.63 -8.93
CA PHE A 82 -0.56 9.77 -9.96
C PHE A 82 -2.00 10.12 -10.33
N GLY A 83 -2.63 11.05 -9.59
CA GLY A 83 -4.03 11.41 -9.77
C GLY A 83 -5.00 10.26 -9.46
N VAL A 84 -4.68 9.40 -8.48
CA VAL A 84 -5.52 8.26 -8.12
C VAL A 84 -6.06 8.34 -6.70
N PRO A 85 -7.27 7.81 -6.45
CA PRO A 85 -7.78 7.64 -5.10
C PRO A 85 -6.88 6.72 -4.26
N PRO A 86 -6.60 7.04 -2.98
CA PRO A 86 -5.77 6.20 -2.13
C PRO A 86 -6.33 4.78 -1.93
N ASP A 87 -7.64 4.62 -1.92
CA ASP A 87 -8.27 3.31 -1.82
C ASP A 87 -8.10 2.42 -3.06
N THR A 88 -7.54 2.97 -4.15
CA THR A 88 -7.12 2.18 -5.32
C THR A 88 -5.64 1.79 -5.28
N CYS A 89 -4.93 2.08 -4.18
CA CYS A 89 -3.49 1.87 -4.04
C CYS A 89 -3.16 0.77 -3.01
N CYS A 90 -2.04 0.11 -3.23
CA CYS A 90 -1.35 -0.71 -2.23
C CYS A 90 -0.14 0.03 -1.69
N GLY A 91 0.01 0.06 -0.36
CA GLY A 91 1.27 0.43 0.28
C GLY A 91 2.01 -0.81 0.74
N ILE A 92 3.32 -0.88 0.49
CA ILE A 92 4.20 -1.97 0.90
C ILE A 92 5.27 -1.41 1.84
N GLY A 93 5.39 -1.98 3.04
CA GLY A 93 6.41 -1.61 4.01
C GLY A 93 6.90 -2.79 4.85
N ASN A 94 7.90 -2.55 5.71
CA ASN A 94 8.48 -3.58 6.60
C ASN A 94 8.64 -3.09 8.05
N SER A 95 8.15 -1.90 8.37
CA SER A 95 8.17 -1.29 9.71
C SER A 95 6.74 -0.97 10.20
N PRO A 96 6.48 -0.97 11.51
CA PRO A 96 5.20 -0.55 12.06
C PRO A 96 4.80 0.86 11.60
N GLU A 97 5.75 1.80 11.57
CA GLU A 97 5.53 3.19 11.18
C GLU A 97 5.07 3.31 9.74
N ALA A 98 5.72 2.59 8.81
CA ALA A 98 5.31 2.56 7.41
C ALA A 98 3.91 1.97 7.26
N ILE A 99 3.61 0.86 7.94
CA ILE A 99 2.29 0.23 7.88
C ILE A 99 1.21 1.16 8.43
N GLN A 100 1.45 1.84 9.55
CA GLN A 100 0.53 2.82 10.10
C GLN A 100 0.30 4.00 9.15
N ALA A 101 1.35 4.49 8.48
CA ALA A 101 1.21 5.52 7.46
C ALA A 101 0.35 5.04 6.28
N ILE A 102 0.52 3.80 5.83
CA ILE A 102 -0.29 3.22 4.74
C ILE A 102 -1.77 3.13 5.15
N VAL A 103 -2.04 2.66 6.38
CA VAL A 103 -3.40 2.59 6.93
C VAL A 103 -4.02 3.99 7.03
N ALA A 104 -3.28 4.96 7.56
CA ALA A 104 -3.73 6.35 7.69
C ALA A 104 -4.00 7.01 6.33
N ALA A 105 -3.29 6.59 5.27
CA ALA A 105 -3.55 7.03 3.91
C ALA A 105 -4.79 6.38 3.28
N GLY A 106 -5.43 5.40 3.92
CA GLY A 106 -6.61 4.71 3.39
C GLY A 106 -6.29 3.71 2.27
N MET A 107 -5.05 3.23 2.20
CA MET A 107 -4.58 2.28 1.18
C MET A 107 -4.61 0.84 1.70
N CYS A 108 -4.43 -0.14 0.81
CA CYS A 108 -4.25 -1.55 1.19
C CYS A 108 -2.85 -1.76 1.82
N PRO A 109 -2.75 -2.11 3.13
CA PRO A 109 -1.47 -2.23 3.82
C PRO A 109 -0.88 -3.64 3.72
N ILE A 110 0.21 -3.76 2.95
CA ILE A 110 0.96 -5.00 2.75
C ILE A 110 2.31 -4.88 3.46
N ALA A 111 2.67 -5.89 4.25
CA ALA A 111 3.92 -5.91 4.99
C ALA A 111 4.87 -7.03 4.56
N ILE A 112 6.17 -6.80 4.73
CA ILE A 112 7.22 -7.80 4.55
C ILE A 112 7.85 -8.08 5.92
N GLY A 113 7.72 -9.32 6.39
CA GLY A 113 7.99 -9.75 7.76
C GLY A 113 9.46 -9.93 8.15
N LYS A 114 10.35 -9.02 7.74
CA LYS A 114 11.73 -8.90 8.23
C LYS A 114 12.22 -7.45 8.08
N PRO A 115 12.92 -6.88 9.07
CA PRO A 115 13.37 -7.51 10.32
C PRO A 115 12.26 -7.63 11.39
N VAL A 116 11.15 -6.94 11.19
CA VAL A 116 10.04 -6.87 12.15
C VAL A 116 9.16 -8.12 12.07
N SER A 117 8.68 -8.58 13.22
CA SER A 117 7.84 -9.78 13.29
C SER A 117 6.48 -9.58 12.62
N ALA A 118 5.89 -10.66 12.11
CA ALA A 118 4.56 -10.61 11.52
C ALA A 118 3.46 -10.23 12.53
N GLU A 119 3.63 -10.60 13.79
CA GLU A 119 2.70 -10.21 14.85
C GLU A 119 2.70 -8.69 15.05
N GLU A 120 3.89 -8.09 15.11
CA GLU A 120 4.06 -6.65 15.31
C GLU A 120 3.54 -5.85 14.10
N LEU A 121 3.84 -6.29 12.88
CA LEU A 121 3.28 -5.68 11.66
C LEU A 121 1.76 -5.83 11.59
N GLY A 122 1.22 -6.95 12.06
CA GLY A 122 -0.23 -7.15 12.19
C GLY A 122 -0.87 -6.17 13.18
N LYS A 123 -0.24 -5.95 14.35
CA LYS A 123 -0.68 -4.94 15.33
C LYS A 123 -0.63 -3.52 14.78
N ALA A 124 0.31 -3.22 13.88
CA ALA A 124 0.41 -1.94 13.19
C ALA A 124 -0.69 -1.72 12.13
N GLY A 125 -1.47 -2.75 11.80
CA GLY A 125 -2.59 -2.66 10.85
C GLY A 125 -2.30 -3.28 9.48
N ALA A 126 -1.24 -4.08 9.34
CA ALA A 126 -0.99 -4.80 8.09
C ALA A 126 -2.16 -5.75 7.78
N PHE A 127 -2.73 -5.63 6.59
CA PHE A 127 -3.77 -6.52 6.12
C PHE A 127 -3.21 -7.87 5.70
N ARG A 128 -1.96 -7.88 5.19
CA ARG A 128 -1.22 -9.09 4.84
C ARG A 128 0.24 -8.93 5.20
N VAL A 129 0.84 -9.97 5.76
CA VAL A 129 2.29 -10.04 5.99
C VAL A 129 2.88 -11.19 5.19
N PHE A 130 3.85 -10.88 4.33
CA PHE A 130 4.62 -11.85 3.57
C PHE A 130 5.95 -12.12 4.26
N GLN A 131 6.35 -13.39 4.40
CA GLN A 131 7.61 -13.80 5.03
C GLN A 131 8.81 -13.63 4.07
N GLY A 132 9.00 -12.41 3.57
CA GLY A 132 10.03 -12.02 2.61
C GLY A 132 9.53 -11.89 1.16
N PHE A 133 10.35 -11.22 0.34
CA PHE A 133 10.02 -10.86 -1.05
C PHE A 133 9.72 -12.04 -1.97
N ARG A 134 10.26 -13.22 -1.71
CA ARG A 134 9.96 -14.42 -2.53
C ARG A 134 8.47 -14.78 -2.58
N PHE A 135 7.69 -14.31 -1.61
CA PHE A 135 6.24 -14.53 -1.56
C PHE A 135 5.44 -13.32 -2.03
N LEU A 136 6.10 -12.19 -2.26
CA LEU A 136 5.49 -10.96 -2.75
C LEU A 136 5.60 -10.93 -4.28
N THR A 137 4.60 -11.46 -4.96
CA THR A 137 4.48 -11.43 -6.43
C THR A 137 3.39 -10.45 -6.85
N ALA A 138 3.39 -10.00 -8.11
CA ALA A 138 2.32 -9.16 -8.66
C ALA A 138 0.92 -9.81 -8.45
N PHE A 139 0.81 -11.11 -8.73
CA PHE A 139 -0.41 -11.88 -8.47
C PHE A 139 -0.83 -11.86 -6.99
N ARG A 140 0.11 -12.00 -6.05
CA ARG A 140 -0.20 -11.96 -4.61
C ARG A 140 -0.58 -10.56 -4.14
N ILE A 141 -0.01 -9.51 -4.72
CA ILE A 141 -0.41 -8.13 -4.46
C ILE A 141 -1.85 -7.90 -4.95
N GLU A 142 -2.17 -8.32 -6.18
CA GLU A 142 -3.51 -8.23 -6.74
C GLU A 142 -4.53 -8.99 -5.89
N GLN A 143 -4.24 -10.24 -5.54
CA GLN A 143 -5.11 -11.05 -4.69
C GLN A 143 -5.33 -10.39 -3.32
N THR A 144 -4.27 -9.87 -2.70
CA THR A 144 -4.36 -9.20 -1.40
C THR A 144 -5.24 -7.95 -1.47
N PHE A 145 -5.12 -7.19 -2.54
CA PHE A 145 -5.90 -5.99 -2.77
C PHE A 145 -7.40 -6.30 -2.94
N GLN A 146 -7.73 -7.35 -3.70
CA GLN A 146 -9.10 -7.83 -3.87
C GLN A 146 -9.72 -8.26 -2.53
N ASP A 147 -9.00 -9.09 -1.77
CA ASP A 147 -9.45 -9.54 -0.44
C ASP A 147 -9.70 -8.36 0.50
N TRP A 148 -8.82 -7.35 0.44
CA TRP A 148 -8.95 -6.13 1.26
C TRP A 148 -10.20 -5.31 0.91
N HIS A 149 -10.51 -5.15 -0.38
CA HIS A 149 -11.73 -4.47 -0.82
C HIS A 149 -13.00 -5.16 -0.32
N VAL A 150 -13.06 -6.49 -0.45
CA VAL A 150 -14.20 -7.28 0.04
C VAL A 150 -14.40 -7.10 1.54
N GLU A 151 -13.33 -7.11 2.32
CA GLU A 151 -13.43 -6.91 3.78
C GLU A 151 -13.86 -5.48 4.15
N ARG A 152 -13.44 -4.47 3.39
CA ARG A 152 -13.90 -3.09 3.58
C ARG A 152 -15.38 -2.92 3.28
N GLU A 153 -15.87 -3.49 2.19
CA GLU A 153 -17.30 -3.45 1.85
C GLU A 153 -18.15 -4.15 2.92
N ARG A 154 -17.69 -5.31 3.41
CA ARG A 154 -18.33 -6.02 4.52
C ARG A 154 -18.34 -5.19 5.80
N ALA A 155 -17.23 -4.52 6.12
CA ALA A 155 -17.16 -3.63 7.27
C ALA A 155 -18.12 -2.44 7.15
N ALA A 156 -18.18 -1.79 5.98
CA ALA A 156 -19.11 -0.71 5.70
C ALA A 156 -20.58 -1.16 5.81
N ALA A 157 -20.93 -2.31 5.26
CA ALA A 157 -22.27 -2.89 5.37
C ALA A 157 -22.67 -3.18 6.83
N ARG A 158 -21.74 -3.74 7.63
CA ARG A 158 -21.95 -3.97 9.07
C ARG A 158 -22.17 -2.66 9.83
N ALA A 159 -21.37 -1.63 9.54
CA ALA A 159 -21.51 -0.32 10.15
C ALA A 159 -22.86 0.33 9.82
N ALA A 160 -23.29 0.28 8.56
CA ALA A 160 -24.58 0.80 8.12
C ALA A 160 -25.78 0.09 8.80
N ALA A 161 -25.69 -1.23 8.97
CA ALA A 161 -26.70 -2.02 9.67
C ALA A 161 -26.78 -1.68 11.17
N ALA A 162 -25.66 -1.36 11.81
CA ALA A 162 -25.61 -0.96 13.22
C ALA A 162 -26.25 0.41 13.48
N THR A 163 -26.21 1.32 12.50
CA THR A 163 -26.79 2.67 12.58
C THR A 163 -28.29 2.72 12.25
N GLY A 164 -29.05 1.65 12.54
CA GLY A 164 -30.44 1.43 12.12
C GLY A 164 -31.37 2.65 12.21
N PRO A 165 -32.50 2.66 11.47
CA PRO A 165 -33.31 3.86 11.25
C PRO A 165 -33.66 4.52 12.59
N LYS A 166 -33.15 5.75 12.80
CA LYS A 166 -33.57 6.59 13.93
C LYS A 166 -35.10 6.65 13.86
N LYS A 167 -35.78 5.99 14.81
CA LYS A 167 -37.23 6.15 14.97
C LYS A 167 -37.44 7.62 15.29
N ASN A 168 -37.80 8.41 14.27
CA ASN A 168 -38.25 9.78 14.45
C ASN A 168 -39.54 9.70 15.26
N GLY A 169 -39.41 9.77 16.58
CA GLY A 169 -40.52 10.02 17.48
C GLY A 169 -41.07 11.40 17.14
N ALA A 170 -42.15 11.43 16.37
CA ALA A 170 -42.97 12.62 16.26
C ALA A 170 -43.56 12.91 17.65
N PRO A 171 -43.40 14.12 18.22
CA PRO A 171 -44.14 14.49 19.40
C PRO A 171 -45.64 14.59 19.06
N ALA A 172 -46.46 14.00 19.92
CA ALA A 172 -47.92 14.06 19.89
C ALA A 172 -48.45 15.44 20.26
#